data_AF-A0A7H8S6V9-F1
#
_entry.id   AF-A0A7H8S6V9-F1
#
_cell.length_a   1.000
_cell.length_b   1.000
_cell.length_c   1.000
_cell.angle_alpha   90.00
_cell.angle_beta   90.00
_cell.angle_gamma   90.00
#
_symmetry.space_group_name_H-M   'P 1'
#
loop_
_entity.id
_entity.type
_entity.pdbx_description
1 polymer ?
#
loop_
_entity_poly.entity_id
_entity_poly.type
_entity_poly.pdbx_seq_one_letter_code
_entity_poly.pdbx_strand_id
1 'polypeptide(L)'
;MQLQQFVTETVENLGGMVMPVEYALCDVLIPETYAGYFQNKTELKLAFDYEVAQENPDSEFVTFGSYVLEQLLAIIHEKAKTAMRYALIDRLELGTPLKKIEAFLQDEHGKTAIESEKPVLGVWTVFQYLTTIVADEKTEHKDRSGLIC
;
A
#
# COMPACT_ATOMS: atom_id res chain seq x y z
N MET A 1 15.33 -17.82 1.73
CA MET A 1 15.55 -16.40 1.35
C MET A 1 14.24 -15.65 1.08
N GLN A 2 13.33 -16.11 0.22
CA GLN A 2 12.10 -15.35 -0.09
C GLN A 2 11.15 -15.18 1.10
N LEU A 3 10.99 -16.22 1.96
CA LEU A 3 10.06 -16.15 3.09
C LEU A 3 10.50 -15.16 4.18
N GLN A 4 11.77 -15.21 4.56
CA GLN A 4 12.33 -14.27 5.54
C GLN A 4 12.16 -12.84 5.05
N GLN A 5 12.59 -12.55 3.82
CA GLN A 5 12.45 -11.23 3.22
C GLN A 5 10.99 -10.76 3.19
N PHE A 6 10.06 -11.63 2.76
CA PHE A 6 8.64 -11.30 2.72
C PHE A 6 8.09 -10.93 4.11
N VAL A 7 8.41 -11.74 5.12
CA VAL A 7 7.94 -11.49 6.49
C VAL A 7 8.53 -10.20 7.05
N THR A 8 9.83 -9.97 6.85
CA THR A 8 10.48 -8.77 7.37
C THR A 8 9.97 -7.50 6.70
N GLU A 9 9.85 -7.49 5.36
CA GLU A 9 9.30 -6.36 4.61
C GLU A 9 7.83 -6.11 4.97
N THR A 10 7.04 -7.18 5.16
CA THR A 10 5.64 -7.04 5.58
C THR A 10 5.56 -6.34 6.93
N VAL A 11 6.36 -6.76 7.92
CA VAL A 11 6.33 -6.15 9.24
C VAL A 11 6.76 -4.68 9.18
N GLU A 12 7.82 -4.36 8.45
CA GLU A 12 8.26 -2.98 8.26
C GLU A 12 7.17 -2.12 7.58
N ASN A 13 6.49 -2.65 6.56
CA ASN A 13 5.39 -1.98 5.88
C ASN A 13 4.15 -1.76 6.78
N LEU A 14 3.96 -2.62 7.78
CA LEU A 14 2.94 -2.42 8.82
C LEU A 14 3.36 -1.36 9.85
N GLY A 15 4.57 -0.82 9.77
CA GLY A 15 5.14 0.14 10.71
C GLY A 15 5.84 -0.51 11.90
N GLY A 16 6.10 -1.82 11.84
CA GLY A 16 6.90 -2.55 12.82
C GLY A 16 8.40 -2.39 12.60
N MET A 17 9.18 -3.01 13.48
CA MET A 17 10.64 -2.99 13.41
C MET A 17 11.17 -4.42 13.40
N VAL A 18 12.16 -4.68 12.55
CA VAL A 18 12.85 -5.97 12.48
C VAL A 18 14.31 -5.75 12.83
N MET A 19 14.82 -6.54 13.77
CA MET A 19 16.20 -6.54 14.20
C MET A 19 16.81 -7.93 13.93
N PRO A 20 17.68 -8.06 12.91
CA PRO A 20 18.42 -9.29 12.70
C PRO A 20 19.35 -9.54 13.89
N VAL A 21 19.26 -10.72 14.50
CA VAL A 21 20.10 -11.10 15.64
C VAL A 21 21.23 -11.99 15.15
N GLU A 22 20.87 -13.09 14.48
CA GLU A 22 21.79 -14.08 13.93
C GLU A 22 21.28 -14.60 12.57
N TYR A 23 21.98 -15.59 12.00
CA TYR A 23 21.54 -16.24 10.78
C TYR A 23 20.15 -16.86 10.97
N ALA A 24 19.21 -16.48 10.09
CA ALA A 24 17.82 -16.94 10.13
C ALA A 24 17.09 -16.69 11.47
N LEU A 25 17.54 -15.72 12.27
CA LEU A 25 16.91 -15.33 13.55
C LEU A 25 16.74 -13.81 13.62
N CYS A 26 15.51 -13.36 13.89
CA CYS A 26 15.20 -11.94 14.00
C CYS A 26 14.29 -11.67 15.20
N ASP A 27 14.55 -10.57 15.90
CA ASP A 27 13.61 -10.00 16.85
C ASP A 27 12.72 -8.99 16.12
N VAL A 28 11.42 -9.06 16.38
CA VAL A 28 10.40 -8.34 15.64
C VAL A 28 9.48 -7.61 16.60
N LEU A 29 9.29 -6.32 16.36
CA LEU A 29 8.35 -5.47 17.07
C LEU A 29 7.15 -5.17 16.17
N ILE A 30 5.99 -5.64 16.58
CA ILE A 30 4.71 -5.40 15.94
C ILE A 30 4.04 -4.18 16.59
N PRO A 31 3.52 -3.22 15.81
CA PRO A 31 2.80 -2.08 16.37
C PRO A 31 1.58 -2.51 17.18
N GLU A 32 1.28 -1.80 18.27
CA GLU A 32 0.16 -2.12 19.18
C GLU A 32 -1.19 -2.23 18.45
N THR A 33 -1.38 -1.46 17.38
CA THR A 33 -2.57 -1.51 16.49
C THR A 33 -2.86 -2.92 15.97
N TYR A 34 -1.84 -3.77 15.83
CA TYR A 34 -1.94 -5.13 15.31
C TYR A 34 -1.73 -6.22 16.38
N ALA A 35 -1.54 -5.85 17.65
CA ALA A 35 -1.28 -6.81 18.73
C ALA A 35 -2.39 -7.88 18.86
N GLY A 36 -3.63 -7.53 18.53
CA GLY A 36 -4.77 -8.46 18.56
C GLY A 36 -4.61 -9.67 17.64
N TYR A 37 -3.83 -9.58 16.55
CA TYR A 37 -3.56 -10.71 15.66
C TYR A 37 -2.50 -11.66 16.24
N PHE A 38 -1.66 -11.19 17.16
CA PHE A 38 -0.53 -11.94 17.72
C PHE A 38 -0.74 -12.25 19.21
N GLN A 39 -1.99 -12.52 19.62
CA GLN A 39 -2.34 -12.86 21.01
C GLN A 39 -1.93 -11.76 22.02
N ASN A 40 -2.00 -10.49 21.62
CA ASN A 40 -1.55 -9.31 22.37
C ASN A 40 -0.04 -9.27 22.65
N LYS A 41 0.77 -10.04 21.93
CA LYS A 41 2.23 -9.90 21.92
C LYS A 41 2.63 -8.88 20.86
N THR A 42 3.44 -7.92 21.26
CA THR A 42 4.06 -6.94 20.36
C THR A 42 5.52 -7.27 20.07
N GLU A 43 6.11 -8.18 20.83
CA GLU A 43 7.50 -8.60 20.69
C GLU A 43 7.52 -10.09 20.34
N LEU A 44 8.15 -10.43 19.21
CA LEU A 44 8.23 -11.80 18.71
C LEU A 44 9.67 -12.07 18.30
N LYS A 45 10.19 -13.24 18.67
CA LYS A 45 11.45 -13.76 18.16
C LYS A 45 11.11 -14.77 17.06
N LEU A 46 11.60 -14.57 15.85
CA LEU A 46 11.28 -15.39 14.68
C LEU A 46 12.50 -16.13 14.18
N ALA A 47 12.38 -17.45 14.04
CA ALA A 47 13.39 -18.31 13.43
C ALA A 47 12.90 -18.81 12.07
N PHE A 48 13.76 -18.75 11.05
CA PHE A 48 13.44 -19.15 9.67
C PHE A 48 14.15 -20.44 9.25
N ASP A 49 14.97 -21.00 10.12
CA ASP A 49 15.66 -22.28 9.95
C ASP A 49 15.27 -23.23 11.09
N TYR A 50 15.13 -24.51 10.76
CA TYR A 50 14.67 -25.52 11.72
C TYR A 50 15.68 -25.77 12.84
N GLU A 51 16.98 -25.78 12.53
CA GLU A 51 18.04 -26.00 13.53
C GLU A 51 18.09 -24.81 14.50
N VAL A 52 18.01 -23.59 13.96
CA VAL A 52 17.96 -22.35 14.75
C VAL A 52 16.74 -22.30 15.66
N ALA A 53 15.57 -22.76 15.18
CA ALA A 53 14.37 -22.84 16.00
C ALA A 53 14.46 -23.88 17.13
N GLN A 54 15.19 -24.98 16.93
CA GLN A 54 15.45 -25.94 18.00
C GLN A 54 16.42 -25.38 19.06
N GLU A 55 17.41 -24.60 18.63
CA GLU A 55 18.38 -23.96 19.53
C GLU A 55 17.77 -22.79 20.32
N ASN A 56 16.71 -22.17 19.81
CA ASN A 56 16.01 -21.04 20.42
C ASN A 56 14.52 -21.39 20.67
N PRO A 57 14.18 -22.11 21.77
CA PRO A 57 12.81 -22.57 22.04
C PRO A 57 11.79 -21.45 22.30
N ASP A 58 12.28 -20.24 22.58
CA ASP A 58 11.52 -19.01 22.76
C ASP A 58 11.18 -18.33 21.42
N SER A 59 11.76 -18.79 20.31
CA SER A 59 11.46 -18.32 18.96
C SER A 59 10.27 -19.06 18.33
N GLU A 60 9.53 -18.35 17.47
CA GLU A 60 8.52 -18.96 16.63
C GLU A 60 9.13 -19.37 15.28
N PHE A 61 9.02 -20.66 14.95
CA PHE A 61 9.50 -21.18 13.68
C PHE A 61 8.56 -20.79 12.54
N VAL A 62 9.06 -19.93 11.66
CA VAL A 62 8.32 -19.39 10.53
C VAL A 62 8.50 -20.28 9.30
N THR A 63 7.43 -20.96 8.93
CA THR A 63 7.30 -21.78 7.73
C THR A 63 5.95 -21.54 7.07
N PHE A 64 5.74 -22.10 5.88
CA PHE A 64 4.43 -22.10 5.23
C PHE A 64 3.41 -22.84 6.11
N GLY A 65 2.32 -22.16 6.48
CA GLY A 65 1.33 -22.65 7.44
C GLY A 65 1.64 -22.38 8.92
N SER A 66 2.73 -21.67 9.22
CA SER A 66 2.98 -21.17 10.59
C SER A 66 1.97 -20.09 10.97
N TYR A 67 1.62 -20.03 12.26
CA TYR A 67 0.63 -19.09 12.77
C TYR A 67 0.98 -17.64 12.44
N VAL A 68 2.23 -17.21 12.69
CA VAL A 68 2.70 -15.84 12.42
C VAL A 68 2.51 -15.46 10.95
N LEU A 69 2.86 -16.35 10.03
CA LEU A 69 2.71 -16.09 8.60
C LEU A 69 1.24 -15.94 8.22
N GLU A 70 0.37 -16.82 8.71
CA GLU A 70 -1.07 -16.73 8.44
C GLU A 70 -1.68 -15.42 8.97
N GLN A 71 -1.26 -14.96 10.15
CA GLN A 71 -1.72 -13.68 10.70
C GLN A 71 -1.24 -12.49 9.85
N LEU A 72 0.03 -12.48 9.42
CA LEU A 72 0.54 -11.45 8.52
C LEU A 72 -0.23 -11.42 7.20
N LEU A 73 -0.49 -12.59 6.61
CA LEU A 73 -1.30 -12.71 5.40
C LEU A 73 -2.72 -12.18 5.62
N ALA A 74 -3.37 -12.52 6.74
CA ALA A 74 -4.71 -12.02 7.07
C ALA A 74 -4.74 -10.48 7.15
N ILE A 75 -3.75 -9.87 7.82
CA ILE A 75 -3.62 -8.42 7.91
C ILE A 75 -3.45 -7.82 6.51
N ILE A 76 -2.56 -8.38 5.68
CA ILE A 76 -2.36 -7.91 4.31
C ILE A 76 -3.66 -7.99 3.52
N HIS A 77 -4.41 -9.09 3.59
CA HIS A 77 -5.65 -9.25 2.83
C HIS A 77 -6.73 -8.25 3.28
N GLU A 78 -6.82 -7.95 4.58
CA GLU A 78 -7.75 -6.95 5.09
C GLU A 78 -7.34 -5.52 4.71
N LYS A 79 -6.03 -5.23 4.71
CA LYS A 79 -5.48 -3.89 4.48
C LYS A 79 -5.07 -3.62 3.04
N ALA A 80 -5.15 -4.61 2.15
CA ALA A 80 -4.95 -4.46 0.71
C ALA A 80 -6.02 -3.53 0.14
N LYS A 81 -5.82 -2.23 0.34
CA LYS A 81 -6.63 -1.17 -0.24
C LYS A 81 -6.20 -1.01 -1.68
N THR A 82 -7.19 -1.01 -2.57
CA THR A 82 -7.04 -0.69 -3.99
C THR A 82 -6.15 0.55 -4.16
N ALA A 83 -5.02 0.40 -4.83
CA ALA A 83 -4.15 1.51 -5.19
C ALA A 83 -4.57 2.06 -6.55
N MET A 84 -4.91 3.35 -6.61
CA MET A 84 -5.19 4.04 -7.87
C MET A 84 -3.95 4.82 -8.29
N ARG A 85 -3.34 4.43 -9.40
CA ARG A 85 -2.17 5.12 -9.98
C ARG A 85 -2.63 5.97 -11.17
N TYR A 86 -2.18 7.23 -11.21
CA TYR A 86 -2.40 8.12 -12.35
C TYR A 86 -1.07 8.38 -13.06
N ALA A 87 -1.10 8.43 -14.39
CA ALA A 87 0.03 8.84 -15.21
C ALA A 87 -0.42 9.96 -16.16
N LEU A 88 0.28 11.09 -16.14
CA LEU A 88 0.08 12.17 -17.11
C LEU A 88 0.94 11.86 -18.35
N ILE A 89 0.31 11.68 -19.50
CA ILE A 89 0.99 11.36 -20.76
C ILE A 89 0.63 12.45 -21.78
N ASP A 90 1.64 13.17 -22.28
CA ASP A 90 1.46 14.37 -23.13
C ASP A 90 0.75 14.10 -24.48
N ARG A 91 0.86 12.87 -25.00
CA ARG A 91 0.13 12.39 -26.19
C ARG A 91 -0.19 10.91 -26.06
N LEU A 92 -1.46 10.59 -25.85
CA LEU A 92 -1.93 9.21 -25.77
C LEU A 92 -2.42 8.71 -27.15
N GLU A 93 -1.54 8.55 -28.12
CA GLU A 93 -1.85 7.70 -29.30
C GLU A 93 -1.40 6.26 -28.99
N LEU A 94 -2.20 5.57 -28.18
CA LEU A 94 -1.93 4.18 -27.83
C LEU A 94 -2.56 3.24 -28.85
N GLY A 95 -1.84 2.93 -29.92
CA GLY A 95 -2.00 1.62 -30.55
C GLY A 95 -1.71 0.53 -29.50
N THR A 96 -2.67 -0.39 -29.27
CA THR A 96 -2.56 -1.51 -28.30
C THR A 96 -2.27 -1.07 -26.84
N PRO A 97 -3.20 -0.37 -26.17
CA PRO A 97 -3.00 0.20 -24.83
C PRO A 97 -2.67 -0.86 -23.77
N LEU A 98 -3.37 -2.02 -23.79
CA LEU A 98 -3.14 -3.10 -22.84
C LEU A 98 -1.69 -3.60 -22.85
N LYS A 99 -1.11 -3.85 -24.05
CA LYS A 99 0.27 -4.32 -24.18
C LYS A 99 1.30 -3.35 -23.60
N LYS A 100 1.05 -2.05 -23.77
CA LYS A 100 1.95 -1.00 -23.27
C LYS A 100 1.85 -0.86 -21.75
N ILE A 101 0.64 -1.00 -21.19
CA ILE A 101 0.42 -1.05 -19.75
C ILE A 101 1.09 -2.30 -19.15
N GLU A 102 0.91 -3.46 -19.77
CA GLU A 102 1.57 -4.71 -19.34
C GLU A 102 3.09 -4.61 -19.38
N ALA A 103 3.67 -4.01 -20.43
CA ALA A 103 5.12 -3.79 -20.51
C ALA A 103 5.63 -2.80 -19.45
N PHE A 104 4.85 -1.75 -19.13
CA PHE A 104 5.21 -0.82 -18.06
C PHE A 104 5.10 -1.44 -16.66
N LEU A 105 4.14 -2.34 -16.47
CA LEU A 105 3.88 -3.06 -15.22
C LEU A 105 4.51 -4.47 -15.22
N GLN A 106 5.57 -4.70 -16.00
CA GLN A 106 6.17 -6.02 -16.21
C GLN A 106 6.63 -6.72 -14.91
N ASP A 107 6.95 -5.93 -13.87
CA ASP A 107 7.40 -6.42 -12.57
C ASP A 107 6.25 -6.62 -11.56
N GLU A 108 5.01 -6.32 -11.94
CA GLU A 108 3.82 -6.44 -11.09
C GLU A 108 3.13 -7.80 -11.32
N HIS A 109 2.82 -8.51 -10.24
CA HIS A 109 2.13 -9.79 -10.29
C HIS A 109 0.62 -9.60 -10.30
N GLY A 110 -0.06 -9.97 -11.40
CA GLY A 110 -1.52 -9.92 -11.47
C GLY A 110 -2.10 -10.06 -12.89
N LYS A 111 -3.43 -10.11 -12.98
CA LYS A 111 -4.15 -10.00 -14.26
C LYS A 111 -4.50 -8.53 -14.49
N THR A 112 -3.96 -7.95 -15.55
CA THR A 112 -4.29 -6.58 -15.96
C THR A 112 -5.45 -6.61 -16.96
N ALA A 113 -6.46 -5.78 -16.73
CA ALA A 113 -7.58 -5.61 -17.65
C ALA A 113 -7.96 -4.14 -17.77
N ILE A 114 -8.42 -3.72 -18.95
CA ILE A 114 -9.02 -2.41 -19.16
C ILE A 114 -10.53 -2.57 -19.00
N GLU A 115 -11.10 -2.03 -17.92
CA GLU A 115 -12.54 -2.12 -17.66
C GLU A 115 -13.36 -1.16 -18.54
N SER A 116 -12.83 0.02 -18.83
CA SER A 116 -13.46 0.98 -19.74
C SER A 116 -12.46 1.92 -20.37
N GLU A 117 -12.75 2.36 -21.58
CA GLU A 117 -12.02 3.39 -22.30
C GLU A 117 -13.00 4.52 -22.62
N LYS A 118 -12.60 5.77 -22.35
CA LYS A 118 -13.38 6.96 -22.71
C LYS A 118 -12.49 7.95 -23.42
N PRO A 119 -12.89 8.46 -24.60
CA PRO A 119 -12.17 9.54 -25.25
C PRO A 119 -12.28 10.81 -24.40
N VAL A 120 -11.14 11.35 -23.98
CA VAL A 120 -11.09 12.68 -23.36
C VAL A 120 -10.96 13.70 -24.49
N LEU A 121 -12.08 14.36 -24.82
CA LEU A 121 -12.16 15.34 -25.92
C LEU A 121 -11.46 16.66 -25.61
N GLY A 122 -11.11 16.90 -24.35
CA GLY A 122 -10.40 18.08 -23.88
C GLY A 122 -10.15 17.99 -22.39
N VAL A 123 -9.04 18.59 -21.93
CA VAL A 123 -8.76 18.83 -20.52
C VAL A 123 -9.01 20.32 -20.29
N TRP A 124 -10.01 20.67 -19.51
CA TRP A 124 -10.27 22.05 -19.12
C TRP A 124 -9.86 22.27 -17.67
N THR A 125 -9.04 23.29 -17.43
CA THR A 125 -8.76 23.76 -16.08
C THR A 125 -9.95 24.58 -15.59
N VAL A 126 -10.72 24.04 -14.64
CA VAL A 126 -11.76 24.79 -13.95
C VAL A 126 -11.11 25.54 -12.80
N PHE A 127 -11.00 26.87 -12.94
CA PHE A 127 -10.58 27.72 -11.83
C PHE A 127 -11.82 28.12 -11.03
N GLN A 128 -11.90 27.66 -9.78
CA GLN A 128 -12.92 28.11 -8.83
C GLN A 128 -12.34 29.26 -8.01
N TYR A 129 -12.79 30.49 -8.27
CA TYR A 129 -12.37 31.66 -7.50
C TYR A 129 -13.43 31.98 -6.44
N LEU A 130 -13.02 32.00 -5.17
CA LEU A 130 -13.81 32.59 -4.09
C LEU A 130 -13.41 34.06 -3.97
N THR A 131 -14.31 34.98 -4.32
CA THR A 131 -14.09 36.42 -4.14
C THR A 131 -14.85 36.89 -2.91
N THR A 132 -14.11 37.22 -1.84
CA THR A 132 -14.67 37.86 -0.64
C THR A 132 -14.39 39.36 -0.73
N ILE A 133 -15.44 40.15 -0.92
CA ILE A 133 -15.36 41.61 -0.83
C ILE A 133 -15.58 41.98 0.64
N VAL A 134 -14.56 42.55 1.28
CA VAL A 134 -14.69 43.12 2.62
C VAL A 134 -14.80 44.63 2.47
N ALA A 135 -16.00 45.16 2.75
CA ALA A 135 -16.27 46.57 2.93
C ALA A 135 -16.80 46.77 4.35
N ASP A 136 -16.55 47.94 4.95
CA ASP A 136 -16.87 48.24 6.36
C ASP A 136 -18.37 48.11 6.70
N GLU A 137 -19.26 48.01 5.71
CA GLU A 137 -20.69 47.83 5.91
C GLU A 137 -21.23 46.67 5.06
N LYS A 138 -21.56 45.56 5.76
CA LYS A 138 -22.24 44.33 5.31
C LYS A 138 -21.48 43.35 4.40
N THR A 139 -21.40 42.10 4.88
CA THR A 139 -21.04 40.90 4.13
C THR A 139 -22.25 40.38 3.34
N GLU A 140 -22.18 40.35 2.02
CA GLU A 140 -23.11 39.60 1.16
C GLU A 140 -22.35 38.52 0.37
N HIS A 141 -22.85 37.28 0.42
CA HIS A 141 -22.38 36.20 -0.44
C HIS A 141 -23.19 36.18 -1.74
N LYS A 142 -22.53 36.27 -2.89
CA LYS A 142 -23.12 35.99 -4.20
C LYS A 142 -22.32 34.91 -4.90
N ASP A 143 -22.94 33.74 -5.06
CA ASP A 143 -22.50 32.75 -6.03
C ASP A 143 -22.78 33.27 -7.44
N ARG A 144 -21.73 33.38 -8.25
CA ARG A 144 -21.85 33.58 -9.69
C ARG A 144 -21.02 32.52 -10.40
N SER A 145 -21.70 31.47 -10.83
CA SER A 145 -21.20 30.52 -11.82
C SER A 145 -21.23 31.18 -13.20
N GLY A 146 -20.07 31.62 -13.69
CA GLY A 146 -19.89 32.03 -15.07
C GLY A 146 -19.32 30.89 -15.88
N LEU A 147 -20.09 30.33 -16.83
CA LEU A 147 -19.53 29.59 -17.95
C LEU A 147 -18.88 30.60 -18.91
N ILE A 148 -17.60 30.41 -19.21
CA ILE A 148 -16.96 31.03 -20.37
C ILE A 148 -16.97 29.94 -21.45
N CYS A 149 -17.79 30.17 -22.49
CA CYS A 149 -17.84 29.34 -23.71
C CYS A 149 -16.54 29.44 -24.51
#